data_AF-A0A8T5TLY0-F1
#
_entry.id   AF-A0A8T5TLY0-F1
#
_cell.length_a   1.000
_cell.length_b   1.000
_cell.length_c   1.000
_cell.angle_alpha   90.00
_cell.angle_beta   90.00
_cell.angle_gamma   90.00
#
_symmetry.space_group_name_H-M   'P 1'
#
loop_
_entity.id
_entity.type
_entity.pdbx_description
1 polymer ?
#
loop_
_entity_poly.entity_id
_entity_poly.type
_entity_poly.pdbx_seq_one_letter_code
_entity_poly.pdbx_strand_id
1 'polypeptide(L)' 'MTYSPPKKITVIISFLILIFGLLLLYWTIWPPLPDLWPVVTLGDLSNSEFWGIFGMIMVFLGWFLLWIGV' A
#
# COMPACT_ATOMS: atom_id res chain seq x y z
N MET A 1 -13.23 -18.45 -18.21
CA MET A 1 -12.92 -17.01 -18.21
C MET A 1 -11.67 -16.83 -19.05
N THR A 2 -11.76 -16.13 -20.18
CA THR A 2 -10.61 -15.90 -21.06
C THR A 2 -9.67 -14.93 -20.36
N TYR A 3 -8.50 -15.40 -19.95
CA TYR A 3 -7.47 -14.57 -19.32
C TYR A 3 -7.00 -13.52 -20.35
N SER A 4 -7.44 -12.27 -20.18
CA SER A 4 -6.87 -11.14 -20.92
C SER A 4 -5.61 -10.68 -20.19
N PRO A 5 -4.47 -10.52 -20.88
CA PRO A 5 -3.27 -10.01 -20.24
C PRO A 5 -3.52 -8.62 -19.64
N PRO A 6 -2.93 -8.30 -18.47
CA PRO A 6 -3.06 -6.99 -17.84
C PRO A 6 -2.66 -5.86 -18.78
N LYS A 7 -3.42 -4.77 -18.79
CA LYS A 7 -3.04 -3.57 -19.54
C LYS A 7 -1.77 -2.97 -18.92
N LYS A 8 -0.92 -2.38 -19.77
CA LYS A 8 0.32 -1.68 -19.34
C LYS A 8 0.05 -0.66 -18.22
N ILE A 9 -1.06 0.07 -18.31
CA ILE A 9 -1.46 1.08 -17.32
C ILE A 9 -1.73 0.43 -15.96
N THR A 10 -2.46 -0.68 -15.94
CA THR A 10 -2.80 -1.41 -14.71
C THR A 10 -1.56 -1.97 -14.04
N VAL A 11 -0.60 -2.46 -14.83
CA VAL A 11 0.70 -2.89 -14.31
C VAL A 11 1.40 -1.72 -13.61
N ILE A 12 1.48 -0.55 -14.26
CA ILE A 12 2.12 0.66 -13.69
C ILE A 12 1.41 1.09 -12.39
N ILE A 13 0.08 1.18 -12.40
CA ILE A 13 -0.71 1.57 -11.22
C ILE A 13 -0.49 0.57 -10.08
N SER A 14 -0.49 -0.72 -10.37
CA SER A 14 -0.29 -1.76 -9.36
C SER A 14 1.09 -1.66 -8.72
N PHE A 15 2.14 -1.42 -9.52
CA PHE A 15 3.49 -1.20 -8.99
C PHE A 15 3.59 0.07 -8.15
N LEU A 16 2.94 1.17 -8.54
CA LEU A 16 2.92 2.40 -7.75
C LEU A 16 2.26 2.17 -6.38
N ILE A 17 1.10 1.49 -6.38
CA ILE A 17 0.37 1.15 -5.15
C ILE A 17 1.20 0.21 -4.26
N LEU A 18 1.87 -0.77 -4.87
CA LEU A 18 2.70 -1.73 -4.15
C LEU A 18 3.94 -1.08 -3.54
N ILE A 19 4.64 -0.22 -4.29
CA ILE A 19 5.79 0.56 -3.79
C ILE A 19 5.34 1.47 -2.64
N PHE A 20 4.19 2.14 -2.79
CA PHE A 20 3.65 3.00 -1.75
C PHE A 20 3.31 2.23 -0.47
N GLY A 21 2.65 1.07 -0.59
CA GLY A 21 2.35 0.21 0.55
C GLY A 21 3.61 -0.31 1.25
N LEU A 22 4.62 -0.74 0.49
CA LEU A 22 5.91 -1.17 1.05
C LEU A 22 6.65 -0.03 1.75
N LEU A 23 6.58 1.19 1.22
CA LEU A 23 7.21 2.37 1.83
C LEU A 23 6.56 2.71 3.18
N LEU A 24 5.22 2.63 3.26
CA LEU A 24 4.50 2.79 4.52
C LEU A 24 4.92 1.73 5.55
N LEU A 25 4.99 0.46 5.16
CA LEU A 25 5.44 -0.61 6.05
C LEU A 25 6.89 -0.43 6.49
N TYR A 26 7.78 -0.05 5.58
CA TYR A 26 9.17 0.25 5.89
C TYR A 26 9.28 1.35 6.96
N TRP A 27 8.48 2.41 6.84
CA TRP A 27 8.45 3.50 7.83
C TRP A 27 7.89 3.09 9.18
N THR A 28 6.95 2.14 9.24
CA THR A 28 6.45 1.62 10.52
C THR A 28 7.49 0.78 11.27
N ILE A 29 8.41 0.11 10.55
CA ILE A 29 9.40 -0.79 11.14
C ILE A 29 10.71 -0.04 11.46
N TRP A 30 11.13 0.84 10.57
CA TRP A 30 12.39 1.57 10.69
C TRP A 30 12.14 3.07 10.56
N PRO A 31 11.76 3.77 11.64
CA PRO A 31 11.39 5.19 11.56
C PRO A 31 12.65 6.07 11.44
N PRO A 32 12.95 6.71 10.29
CA PRO A 32 14.16 7.51 10.14
C PRO A 32 13.87 8.99 9.82
N LEU A 33 12.62 9.46 9.88
CA LEU A 33 12.24 10.81 9.45
C LEU A 33 11.22 11.45 10.41
N PRO A 34 11.33 12.77 10.69
CA PRO A 34 10.37 13.48 11.52
C PRO A 34 9.00 13.50 10.86
N ASP A 35 7.96 13.16 11.62
CA ASP A 35 6.50 13.27 11.38
C ASP A 35 6.04 13.91 10.05
N LEU A 36 6.41 13.32 8.91
CA LEU A 36 5.96 13.77 7.58
C LEU A 36 4.51 13.35 7.31
N TRP A 37 3.99 12.40 8.07
CA TRP A 37 2.62 11.94 7.97
C TRP A 37 1.74 12.62 9.02
N PRO A 38 0.51 13.01 8.64
CA PRO A 38 -0.44 13.53 9.61
C PRO A 38 -0.67 12.48 10.70
N VAL A 39 -0.69 12.94 11.95
CA VAL A 39 -1.07 12.09 13.08
C VAL A 39 -2.56 11.79 12.93
N VAL A 40 -2.87 10.55 12.62
CA VAL A 40 -4.25 10.06 12.54
C VAL A 40 -4.56 9.30 13.81
N THR A 41 -5.48 9.83 14.61
CA THR A 41 -6.01 9.15 15.79
C THR A 41 -7.37 8.55 15.45
N LEU A 42 -7.39 7.24 15.25
CA LEU A 42 -8.61 6.46 14.97
C LEU A 42 -8.86 5.51 16.14
N GLY A 43 -9.65 5.99 17.12
CA GLY A 43 -9.93 5.24 18.35
C GLY A 43 -8.65 4.93 19.13
N ASP A 44 -8.48 3.67 19.50
CA ASP A 44 -7.35 3.17 20.29
C ASP A 44 -6.12 2.78 19.45
N LEU A 45 -6.16 2.96 18.12
CA LEU A 45 -5.02 2.64 17.26
C LEU A 45 -3.93 3.71 17.38
N SER A 46 -2.70 3.30 17.63
CA SER A 46 -1.54 4.15 17.48
C SER A 46 -1.35 4.57 16.01
N ASN A 47 -0.74 5.74 15.79
CA ASN A 47 -0.48 6.25 14.44
C ASN A 47 0.32 5.22 13.60
N SER A 48 1.28 4.52 14.21
CA SER A 48 2.06 3.46 13.56
C SER A 48 1.21 2.25 13.17
N GLU A 49 0.28 1.81 14.03
CA GLU A 49 -0.61 0.69 13.72
C GLU A 49 -1.57 1.03 12.58
N PHE A 50 -2.12 2.26 12.59
CA PHE A 50 -2.96 2.75 11.50
C PHE A 50 -2.22 2.73 10.16
N TRP A 51 -1.02 3.34 10.09
CA TRP A 51 -0.23 3.38 8.86
C TRP A 51 0.26 1.98 8.44
N GLY A 52 0.52 1.09 9.39
CA GLY A 52 0.86 -0.31 9.13
C GLY A 52 -0.29 -1.07 8.48
N ILE A 53 -1.49 -0.96 9.04
CA ILE A 53 -2.72 -1.54 8.47
C ILE A 53 -2.98 -0.98 7.07
N PHE A 54 -2.88 0.34 6.90
CA PHE A 54 -3.07 0.99 5.61
C PHE A 54 -2.04 0.52 4.57
N GLY A 55 -0.77 0.40 4.96
CA GLY A 55 0.30 -0.15 4.14
C GLY A 55 0.01 -1.59 3.69
N MET A 56 -0.43 -2.46 4.60
CA MET A 56 -0.82 -3.84 4.27
C MET A 56 -1.98 -3.91 3.27
N ILE A 57 -3.00 -3.08 3.45
CA ILE A 57 -4.13 -2.97 2.51
C ILE A 57 -3.64 -2.56 1.12
N MET A 58 -2.75 -1.56 1.04
CA MET A 58 -2.17 -1.11 -0.23
C MET A 58 -1.35 -2.20 -0.92
N VAL A 59 -0.50 -2.94 -0.19
CA VAL A 59 0.26 -4.07 -0.76
C VAL A 59 -0.69 -5.13 -1.31
N PHE A 60 -1.73 -5.50 -0.56
CA PHE A 60 -2.74 -6.44 -1.01
C PHE A 60 -3.47 -5.94 -2.26
N LEU A 61 -3.85 -4.66 -2.29
CA LEU A 61 -4.53 -4.06 -3.44
C LEU A 61 -3.65 -4.06 -4.70
N GLY A 62 -2.36 -3.73 -4.55
CA GLY A 62 -1.39 -3.77 -5.64
C GLY A 62 -1.24 -5.19 -6.22
N TRP A 63 -1.17 -6.20 -5.35
CA TRP A 63 -1.15 -7.61 -5.77
C TRP A 63 -2.45 -8.04 -6.45
N PHE A 64 -3.59 -7.63 -5.89
CA PHE A 64 -4.91 -7.98 -6.41
C PHE A 64 -5.15 -7.39 -7.82
N LEU A 65 -4.71 -6.15 -8.04
CA LEU A 65 -4.80 -5.50 -9.35
C LEU A 65 -3.95 -6.21 -10.42
N LEU A 66 -2.75 -6.69 -10.06
CA LEU A 66 -1.94 -7.54 -10.94
C LEU A 66 -2.63 -8.87 -11.26
N TRP A 67 -3.27 -9.48 -10.26
CA TRP A 67 -3.95 -10.77 -10.42
C TRP A 67 -5.18 -10.69 -11.32
N ILE A 68 -5.98 -9.62 -11.17
CA ILE A 68 -7.20 -9.43 -11.96
C ILE A 68 -6.91 -9.00 -13.40
N GLY A 69 -5.80 -8.30 -13.65
CA GLY A 69 -5.40 -7.94 -15.02
C GLY A 69 -6.38 -7.03 -15.77
N VAL A 70 -7.21 -6.24 -15.05
CA VAL A 70 -8.12 -5.23 -15.64
C VAL A 70 -7.36 -4.17 -16.43
#